data_AF-A0A7X8TNM1-F1
#
_entry.id   AF-A0A7X8TNM1-F1
#
_cell.length_a   1.000
_cell.length_b   1.000
_cell.length_c   1.000
_cell.angle_alpha   90.00
_cell.angle_beta   90.00
_cell.angle_gamma   90.00
#
_symmetry.space_group_name_H-M   'P 1'
#
loop_
_entity.id
_entity.type
_entity.pdbx_description
1 polymer ?
#
loop_
_entity_poly.entity_id
_entity_poly.type
_entity_poly.pdbx_seq_one_letter_code
_entity_poly.pdbx_strand_id
1 'polypeptide(L)'
;MTRKERIFHMVLFEVIALAILTIAAMIITGKDPLSMSGLAITLSLIAMVWNYAYNLLFDRWHPGDRLKRTKRIRLLHGIGFELGMIALSFPVIMWMTGFGFFHVLIMDMGFVAFFFTYAIIYNWVYDIVRQRFVPSK
;
A
#
# COMPACT_ATOMS: atom_id res chain seq x y z
N MET A 1 16.90 -9.68 -12.53
CA MET A 1 17.11 -8.52 -11.64
C MET A 1 18.11 -8.86 -10.57
N THR A 2 19.21 -8.11 -10.47
CA THR A 2 20.16 -8.20 -9.35
C THR A 2 19.52 -7.69 -8.04
N ARG A 3 20.13 -8.00 -6.88
CA ARG A 3 19.64 -7.47 -5.58
C ARG A 3 19.59 -5.94 -5.54
N LYS A 4 20.53 -5.27 -6.19
CA LYS A 4 20.59 -3.80 -6.30
C LYS A 4 19.46 -3.23 -7.15
N GLU A 5 19.15 -3.84 -8.30
CA GLU A 5 18.00 -3.47 -9.13
C GLU A 5 16.68 -3.57 -8.36
N ARG A 6 16.50 -4.63 -7.56
CA ARG A 6 15.27 -4.83 -6.77
C ARG A 6 15.07 -3.75 -5.72
N ILE A 7 16.13 -3.37 -5.00
CA ILE A 7 16.09 -2.31 -4.00
C ILE A 7 15.79 -0.97 -4.69
N PHE A 8 16.48 -0.67 -5.79
CA PHE A 8 16.24 0.55 -6.56
C PHE A 8 14.80 0.63 -7.07
N HIS A 9 14.27 -0.46 -7.64
CA HIS A 9 12.88 -0.57 -8.09
C HIS A 9 11.89 -0.28 -6.98
N MET A 10 12.08 -0.91 -5.81
CA MET A 10 11.22 -0.75 -4.64
C MET A 10 11.26 0.68 -4.08
N VAL A 11 12.45 1.25 -3.93
CA VAL A 11 12.60 2.62 -3.42
C VAL A 11 11.99 3.63 -4.37
N LEU A 12 12.23 3.48 -5.69
CA LEU A 12 11.69 4.39 -6.69
C LEU A 12 10.15 4.31 -6.75
N PHE A 13 9.59 3.10 -6.63
CA PHE A 13 8.14 2.89 -6.52
C PHE A 13 7.56 3.66 -5.33
N GLU A 14 8.14 3.48 -4.14
CA GLU A 14 7.63 4.09 -2.92
C GLU A 14 7.74 5.62 -2.98
N VAL A 15 8.88 6.16 -3.44
CA VAL A 15 9.10 7.61 -3.51
C VAL A 15 8.12 8.29 -4.47
N ILE A 16 7.89 7.70 -5.65
CA ILE A 16 6.94 8.26 -6.62
C ILE A 16 5.50 8.16 -6.09
N ALA A 17 5.13 7.02 -5.50
CA ALA A 17 3.81 6.85 -4.89
C ALA A 17 3.55 7.89 -3.79
N LEU A 18 4.49 8.05 -2.86
CA LEU A 18 4.39 9.02 -1.76
C LEU A 18 4.31 10.45 -2.27
N ALA A 19 5.07 10.81 -3.31
CA ALA A 19 5.01 12.14 -3.91
C ALA A 19 3.61 12.44 -4.49
N ILE A 20 3.07 11.50 -5.28
CA ILE A 20 1.74 11.68 -5.90
C ILE A 20 0.65 11.72 -4.82
N LEU A 21 0.70 10.82 -3.84
CA LEU A 21 -0.27 10.78 -2.74
C LEU A 21 -0.22 12.03 -1.89
N THR A 22 0.97 12.56 -1.61
CA THR A 22 1.10 13.81 -0.85
C THR A 22 0.43 14.96 -1.60
N ILE A 23 0.69 15.10 -2.91
CA ILE A 23 0.07 16.13 -3.74
C ILE A 23 -1.45 15.96 -3.78
N ALA A 24 -1.94 14.74 -4.01
CA ALA A 24 -3.37 14.45 -4.03
C ALA A 24 -4.03 14.75 -2.67
N ALA A 25 -3.40 14.33 -1.57
CA ALA A 25 -3.87 14.59 -0.22
C ALA A 25 -3.90 16.09 0.09
N MET A 26 -2.90 16.86 -0.34
CA MET A 26 -2.92 18.32 -0.20
C MET A 26 -4.10 18.96 -0.94
N ILE A 27 -4.38 18.53 -2.17
CA ILE A 27 -5.49 19.06 -2.97
C ILE A 27 -6.84 18.72 -2.34
N ILE A 28 -7.01 17.49 -1.85
CA ILE A 28 -8.25 17.01 -1.25
C ILE A 28 -8.48 17.65 0.13
N THR A 29 -7.44 17.73 0.95
CA THR A 29 -7.56 18.15 2.34
C THR A 29 -7.35 19.64 2.57
N GLY A 30 -6.73 20.35 1.61
CA GLY A 30 -6.32 21.74 1.76
C GLY A 30 -5.24 21.97 2.82
N LYS A 31 -4.60 20.91 3.34
CA LYS A 31 -3.61 20.98 4.41
C LYS A 31 -2.18 21.13 3.89
N ASP A 32 -1.30 21.58 4.79
CA ASP A 32 0.12 21.80 4.53
C ASP A 32 0.86 20.51 4.08
N PRO A 33 1.79 20.62 3.10
CA PRO A 33 2.57 19.48 2.58
C PRO A 33 3.29 18.65 3.66
N LEU A 34 3.82 19.29 4.70
CA LEU A 34 4.55 18.60 5.76
C LEU A 34 3.63 17.69 6.57
N SER A 35 2.41 18.15 6.85
CA SER A 35 1.41 17.36 7.56
C SER A 35 0.92 16.18 6.72
N MET A 36 0.73 16.40 5.41
CA MET A 36 0.23 15.36 4.49
C MET A 36 1.30 14.32 4.15
N SER A 37 2.55 14.72 3.98
CA SER A 37 3.68 13.80 3.82
C SER A 37 3.90 12.97 5.09
N GLY A 38 3.81 13.60 6.27
CA GLY A 38 3.86 12.89 7.56
C GLY A 38 2.74 11.84 7.70
N LEU A 39 1.52 12.17 7.28
CA LEU A 39 0.41 11.23 7.24
C LEU A 39 0.68 10.07 6.26
N ALA A 40 1.09 10.36 5.02
CA ALA A 40 1.37 9.35 4.02
C ALA A 40 2.47 8.36 4.47
N ILE A 41 3.55 8.88 5.07
CA ILE A 41 4.63 8.06 5.63
C ILE A 41 4.12 7.21 6.80
N THR A 42 3.36 7.80 7.72
CA THR A 42 2.81 7.08 8.88
C THR A 42 1.91 5.94 8.43
N LEU A 43 1.04 6.17 7.45
CA LEU A 43 0.16 5.13 6.91
C LEU A 43 0.93 4.04 6.16
N SER A 44 1.93 4.39 5.36
CA SER A 44 2.80 3.40 4.69
C SER A 44 3.50 2.50 5.71
N LEU A 45 4.02 3.07 6.79
CA LEU A 45 4.64 2.32 7.88
C LEU A 45 3.64 1.40 8.59
N ILE A 46 2.45 1.91 8.94
CA ILE A 46 1.38 1.10 9.54
C ILE A 46 1.00 -0.04 8.61
N ALA A 47 0.80 0.23 7.32
CA ALA A 47 0.44 -0.78 6.32
C ALA A 47 1.54 -1.85 6.20
N MET A 48 2.81 -1.47 6.13
CA MET A 48 3.93 -2.41 6.04
C MET A 48 4.03 -3.30 7.29
N VAL A 49 3.95 -2.70 8.48
CA VAL A 49 4.02 -3.43 9.75
C VAL A 49 2.81 -4.35 9.91
N TRP A 50 1.60 -3.85 9.65
CA TRP A 50 0.37 -4.64 9.72
C TRP A 50 0.39 -5.79 8.72
N ASN A 51 0.86 -5.54 7.49
CA ASN A 51 0.97 -6.58 6.48
C ASN A 51 1.90 -7.72 6.91
N TYR A 52 3.05 -7.39 7.47
CA TYR A 52 3.94 -8.40 8.02
C TYR A 52 3.32 -9.14 9.21
N ALA A 53 2.77 -8.40 10.18
CA ALA A 53 2.19 -8.96 11.40
C ALA A 53 0.98 -9.86 11.12
N TYR A 54 0.06 -9.42 10.26
CA TYR A 54 -1.13 -10.19 9.89
C TYR A 54 -0.77 -11.46 9.14
N ASN A 55 0.16 -11.39 8.18
CA ASN A 55 0.65 -12.57 7.47
C ASN A 55 1.27 -13.59 8.45
N LEU A 56 2.07 -13.12 9.41
CA LEU A 56 2.68 -13.99 10.42
C LEU A 56 1.63 -14.64 11.34
N LEU A 57 0.66 -13.86 11.82
CA LEU A 57 -0.42 -14.35 12.69
C LEU A 57 -1.28 -15.38 11.97
N PHE A 58 -1.64 -15.08 10.71
CA PHE A 58 -2.47 -15.96 9.91
C PHE A 58 -1.76 -17.26 9.56
N ASP A 59 -0.46 -17.20 9.21
CA ASP A 59 0.33 -18.41 8.95
C ASP A 59 0.53 -19.26 10.20
N ARG A 60 0.55 -18.64 11.40
CA ARG A 60 0.60 -19.37 12.67
C ARG A 60 -0.72 -20.05 13.02
N TRP A 61 -1.86 -19.46 12.66
CA TRP A 61 -3.19 -20.06 12.87
C TRP A 61 -3.58 -21.08 11.79
N HIS A 62 -3.10 -20.92 10.57
CA HIS A 62 -3.32 -21.86 9.47
C HIS A 62 -1.98 -22.34 8.88
N PRO A 63 -1.20 -23.13 9.65
CA PRO A 63 0.01 -23.74 9.15
C PRO A 63 -0.33 -24.76 8.07
N GLY A 64 0.19 -24.55 6.86
CA GLY A 64 -0.11 -25.41 5.72
C GLY A 64 0.29 -24.80 4.38
N ASP A 65 0.18 -25.62 3.34
CA ASP A 65 0.59 -25.27 1.98
C ASP A 65 -0.29 -24.12 1.42
N ARG A 66 0.32 -22.94 1.22
CA ARG A 66 -0.38 -21.71 0.78
C ARG A 66 -1.20 -21.93 -0.50
N LEU A 67 -0.76 -22.85 -1.37
CA LEU A 67 -1.39 -23.19 -2.64
C LEU A 67 -2.64 -24.08 -2.47
N LYS A 68 -2.73 -24.87 -1.40
CA LYS A 68 -3.86 -25.78 -1.13
C LYS A 68 -5.01 -25.11 -0.34
N ARG A 69 -4.84 -23.85 0.08
CA ARG A 69 -5.88 -23.10 0.79
C ARG A 69 -7.13 -22.90 -0.09
N THR A 70 -8.28 -23.36 0.40
CA THR A 70 -9.59 -23.22 -0.24
C THR A 70 -9.95 -21.75 -0.50
N LYS A 71 -10.73 -21.47 -1.55
CA LYS A 71 -11.20 -20.11 -1.89
C LYS A 71 -11.83 -19.37 -0.68
N ARG A 72 -12.55 -20.09 0.19
CA ARG A 72 -13.15 -19.54 1.43
C ARG A 72 -12.11 -19.00 2.42
N ILE A 73 -10.99 -19.71 2.61
CA ILE A 73 -9.92 -19.30 3.53
C ILE A 73 -9.22 -18.03 3.00
N ARG A 74 -9.03 -17.93 1.68
CA ARG A 74 -8.47 -16.71 1.07
C ARG A 74 -9.40 -15.51 1.22
N LEU A 75 -10.70 -15.72 1.06
CA LEU A 75 -11.69 -14.66 1.24
C LEU A 75 -11.71 -14.17 2.68
N LEU A 76 -11.78 -15.09 3.66
CA LEU A 76 -11.71 -14.75 5.08
C LEU A 76 -10.40 -14.03 5.44
N HIS A 77 -9.27 -14.49 4.89
CA HIS A 77 -7.98 -13.83 5.07
C HIS A 77 -8.01 -12.39 4.57
N GLY A 78 -8.47 -12.16 3.34
CA GLY A 78 -8.51 -10.83 2.74
C GLY A 78 -9.48 -9.89 3.48
N ILE A 79 -10.66 -10.38 3.85
CA ILE A 79 -11.64 -9.59 4.61
C ILE A 79 -11.08 -9.24 6.00
N GLY A 80 -10.47 -10.20 6.70
CA GLY A 80 -9.86 -9.95 8.01
C GLY A 80 -8.66 -9.01 7.95
N PHE A 81 -7.88 -9.08 6.87
CA PHE A 81 -6.76 -8.18 6.61
C PHE A 81 -7.27 -6.75 6.49
N GLU A 82 -8.25 -6.53 5.62
CA GLU A 82 -8.79 -5.22 5.30
C GLU A 82 -9.49 -4.60 6.51
N LEU A 83 -10.34 -5.37 7.20
CA LEU A 83 -11.03 -4.88 8.41
C LEU A 83 -10.04 -4.53 9.53
N GLY A 84 -9.00 -5.34 9.73
CA GLY A 84 -7.95 -5.04 10.69
C GLY A 84 -7.14 -3.80 10.30
N MET A 85 -6.88 -3.62 9.00
CA MET A 85 -6.15 -2.47 8.50
C MET A 85 -6.98 -1.18 8.68
N ILE A 86 -8.27 -1.20 8.32
CA ILE A 86 -9.23 -0.12 8.58
C ILE A 86 -9.26 0.25 10.07
N ALA A 87 -9.34 -0.75 10.96
CA ALA A 87 -9.38 -0.51 12.40
C ALA A 87 -8.11 0.19 12.95
N LEU A 88 -6.96 0.02 12.30
CA LEU A 88 -5.69 0.65 12.69
C LEU A 88 -5.45 1.99 11.98
N SER A 89 -5.70 2.05 10.68
CA SER A 89 -5.41 3.22 9.86
C SER A 89 -6.44 4.32 10.06
N PHE A 90 -7.74 4.01 10.14
CA PHE A 90 -8.79 5.02 10.16
C PHE A 90 -8.71 5.94 11.39
N PRO A 91 -8.52 5.45 12.62
CA PRO A 91 -8.37 6.33 13.78
C PRO A 91 -7.20 7.32 13.63
N VAL A 92 -6.08 6.88 13.06
CA VAL A 92 -4.90 7.72 12.81
C VAL A 92 -5.22 8.77 11.76
N ILE A 93 -5.84 8.39 10.65
CA ILE A 93 -6.26 9.32 9.60
C ILE A 93 -7.23 10.35 10.16
N MET A 94 -8.28 9.91 10.84
CA MET A 94 -9.31 10.79 11.41
C MET A 94 -8.69 11.77 12.41
N TRP A 95 -7.75 11.31 13.25
CA TRP A 95 -7.07 12.17 14.21
C TRP A 95 -6.16 13.21 13.54
N MET A 96 -5.37 12.82 12.54
CA MET A 96 -4.43 13.74 11.86
C MET A 96 -5.12 14.69 10.87
N THR A 97 -6.18 14.23 10.19
CA THR A 97 -6.93 15.02 9.20
C THR A 97 -8.09 15.78 9.81
N GLY A 98 -8.66 15.32 10.93
CA GLY A 98 -9.90 15.85 11.50
C GLY A 98 -11.15 15.42 10.72
N PHE A 99 -11.02 14.50 9.75
CA PHE A 99 -12.13 14.06 8.93
C PHE A 99 -13.01 13.03 9.61
N GLY A 100 -14.29 13.04 9.27
CA GLY A 100 -15.24 12.02 9.71
C GLY A 100 -15.02 10.67 9.00
N PHE A 101 -15.60 9.62 9.56
CA PHE A 101 -15.46 8.23 9.08
C PHE A 101 -15.74 8.10 7.57
N PHE A 102 -16.84 8.69 7.07
CA PHE A 102 -17.20 8.58 5.66
C PHE A 102 -16.20 9.26 4.72
N HIS A 103 -15.61 10.38 5.12
CA HIS A 103 -14.57 11.05 4.33
C HIS A 103 -13.32 10.18 4.26
N VAL A 104 -12.90 9.60 5.39
CA VAL A 104 -11.75 8.69 5.45
C VAL A 104 -12.01 7.43 4.64
N LEU A 105 -13.21 6.86 4.70
CA LEU A 105 -13.60 5.69 3.91
C LEU A 105 -13.50 5.95 2.39
N ILE A 106 -14.01 7.09 1.92
CA ILE A 106 -13.93 7.47 0.51
C ILE A 106 -12.46 7.68 0.09
N MET A 107 -11.68 8.33 0.95
CA MET A 107 -10.26 8.58 0.69
C MET A 107 -9.48 7.27 0.63
N ASP A 108 -9.74 6.33 1.53
CA ASP A 108 -9.13 5.01 1.58
C ASP A 108 -9.46 4.19 0.32
N MET A 109 -10.72 4.16 -0.12
CA MET A 109 -11.09 3.55 -1.41
C MET A 109 -10.36 4.19 -2.59
N GLY A 110 -10.18 5.52 -2.57
CA GLY A 110 -9.39 6.26 -3.56
C GLY A 110 -7.92 5.85 -3.55
N PHE A 111 -7.31 5.68 -2.37
CA PHE A 111 -5.94 5.22 -2.22
C PHE A 111 -5.77 3.78 -2.71
N VAL A 112 -6.67 2.88 -2.35
CA VAL A 112 -6.65 1.48 -2.83
C VAL A 112 -6.73 1.44 -4.36
N ALA A 113 -7.67 2.18 -4.97
CA ALA A 113 -7.80 2.27 -6.43
C ALA A 113 -6.56 2.88 -7.09
N PHE A 114 -5.99 3.93 -6.48
CA PHE A 114 -4.76 4.56 -6.94
C PHE A 114 -3.59 3.57 -6.90
N PHE A 115 -3.30 2.95 -5.76
CA PHE A 115 -2.18 2.02 -5.62
C PHE A 115 -2.32 0.82 -6.55
N PHE A 116 -3.54 0.29 -6.71
CA PHE A 116 -3.81 -0.80 -7.65
C PHE A 116 -3.43 -0.41 -9.09
N THR A 117 -3.92 0.73 -9.55
CA THR A 117 -3.68 1.22 -10.92
C THR A 117 -2.22 1.63 -11.11
N TYR A 118 -1.66 2.36 -10.15
CA TYR A 118 -0.27 2.81 -10.11
C TYR A 118 0.70 1.63 -10.15
N ALA A 119 0.47 0.58 -9.36
CA ALA A 119 1.33 -0.60 -9.34
C ALA A 119 1.37 -1.30 -10.69
N ILE A 120 0.25 -1.43 -11.38
CA ILE A 120 0.20 -2.03 -12.72
C ILE A 120 1.00 -1.20 -13.71
N ILE A 121 0.73 0.12 -13.76
CA ILE A 121 1.39 1.03 -14.70
C ILE A 121 2.89 1.09 -14.43
N TYR A 122 3.29 1.30 -13.18
CA TYR A 122 4.69 1.42 -12.81
C TYR A 122 5.48 0.17 -13.15
N ASN A 123 4.97 -1.02 -12.76
CA ASN A 123 5.68 -2.27 -13.06
C ASN A 123 5.80 -2.48 -14.58
N TRP A 124 4.74 -2.20 -15.34
CA TRP A 124 4.77 -2.31 -16.80
C TRP A 124 5.79 -1.35 -17.45
N VAL A 125 5.79 -0.08 -17.04
CA VAL A 125 6.74 0.93 -17.53
C VAL A 125 8.17 0.53 -17.16
N TYR A 126 8.40 0.11 -15.91
CA TYR A 126 9.71 -0.31 -15.46
C TYR A 126 10.23 -1.50 -16.26
N ASP A 127 9.38 -2.49 -16.55
CA ASP A 127 9.75 -3.64 -17.37
C ASP A 127 10.13 -3.24 -18.80
N ILE A 128 9.38 -2.32 -19.43
CA ILE A 128 9.72 -1.79 -20.77
C ILE A 128 11.06 -1.06 -20.74
N VAL A 129 11.27 -0.19 -19.77
CA VAL A 129 12.52 0.57 -19.62
C VAL A 129 13.68 -0.39 -19.39
N ARG A 130 13.50 -1.37 -18.50
CA ARG A 130 14.52 -2.38 -18.21
C ARG A 130 14.90 -3.20 -19.43
N GLN A 131 13.93 -3.61 -20.26
CA GLN A 131 14.19 -4.34 -21.51
C GLN A 131 14.98 -3.50 -22.51
N ARG A 132 14.80 -2.18 -22.54
CA ARG A 132 15.56 -1.28 -23.43
C ARG A 132 17.01 -1.06 -23.00
N PHE A 133 17.28 -0.98 -21.69
CA PHE A 133 18.63 -0.66 -21.17
C PHE A 133 19.45 -1.88 -20.76
N VAL A 134 18.80 -3.00 -20.45
CA VAL A 134 19.45 -4.27 -20.11
C VAL A 134 18.96 -5.31 -21.11
N PRO A 135 19.70 -5.53 -22.23
CA PRO A 135 19.37 -6.59 -23.15
C PRO A 135 19.35 -7.91 -22.38
N SER A 136 18.30 -8.72 -22.53
CA SER A 136 18.38 -10.11 -22.11
C SER A 136 19.56 -10.72 -22.84
N LYS A 137 20.55 -11.22 -22.09
CA LYS A 137 21.40 -12.27 -22.65
C LYS A 137 20.55 -13.48 -23.00
#